data_AF-A0AAW2LN50-F1
#
_entry.id   AF-A0AAW2LN50-F1
#
_cell.length_a   1.000
_cell.length_b   1.000
_cell.length_c   1.000
_cell.angle_alpha   90.00
_cell.angle_beta   90.00
_cell.angle_gamma   90.00
#
_symmetry.space_group_name_H-M   'P 1'
#
loop_
_entity.id
_entity.type
_entity.pdbx_description
1 polymer ?
#
loop_
_entity_poly.entity_id
_entity_poly.type
_entity_poly.pdbx_seq_one_letter_code
_entity_poly.pdbx_strand_id
1 'polypeptide(L)'
;MARLTQVAIILAAALCFLSLVDVADSHAPKFIIDGKVYCEVCRANFTNRYSKPMAGAKVKLECKNEVTESVTYTLEVTLVKSSMADCAEIPDEKPAAEVTLTLNNGFHDEFRHANPLAFTRKEALPECAELFKELEEAKKDE
;
A
#
# COMPACT_ATOMS: atom_id res chain seq x y z
N MET A 1 -2.37 -41.68 53.26
CA MET A 1 -2.78 -40.30 52.86
C MET A 1 -1.71 -39.58 52.01
N ALA A 2 -0.41 -39.68 52.33
CA ALA A 2 0.66 -39.00 51.57
C ALA A 2 0.77 -39.36 50.06
N ARG A 3 0.45 -40.61 49.68
CA ARG A 3 0.46 -41.02 48.25
C ARG A 3 -0.67 -40.39 47.43
N LEU A 4 -1.82 -40.14 48.06
CA LEU A 4 -2.98 -39.55 47.39
C LEU A 4 -2.79 -38.04 47.17
N THR A 5 -2.19 -37.36 48.16
CA THR A 5 -1.84 -35.93 48.05
C THR A 5 -0.76 -35.68 46.99
N GLN A 6 0.22 -36.58 46.86
CA GLN A 6 1.29 -36.46 45.87
C GLN A 6 0.79 -36.65 44.43
N VAL A 7 -0.15 -37.60 44.22
CA VAL A 7 -0.83 -37.79 42.92
C VAL A 7 -1.69 -36.58 42.55
N ALA A 8 -2.40 -36.00 43.52
CA ALA A 8 -3.21 -34.80 43.29
C ALA A 8 -2.36 -33.58 42.88
N ILE A 9 -1.18 -33.39 43.49
CA ILE A 9 -0.24 -32.32 43.13
C ILE A 9 0.30 -32.51 41.71
N ILE A 10 0.68 -33.73 41.33
CA ILE A 10 1.18 -34.04 39.99
C ILE A 10 0.10 -33.80 38.92
N LEU A 11 -1.14 -34.23 39.19
CA LEU A 11 -2.27 -33.99 38.30
C LEU A 11 -2.58 -32.51 38.15
N ALA A 12 -2.62 -31.75 39.25
CA ALA A 12 -2.85 -30.32 39.23
C ALA A 12 -1.75 -29.59 38.45
N ALA A 13 -0.47 -29.94 38.67
CA ALA A 13 0.65 -29.38 37.92
C ALA A 13 0.53 -29.69 36.42
N ALA A 14 0.23 -30.93 36.04
CA ALA A 14 0.06 -31.33 34.64
C ALA A 14 -1.12 -30.60 33.96
N LEU A 15 -2.24 -30.43 34.66
CA LEU A 15 -3.39 -29.64 34.19
C LEU A 15 -3.04 -28.16 34.00
N CYS A 16 -2.22 -27.58 34.88
CA CYS A 16 -1.71 -26.21 34.71
C CYS A 16 -0.75 -26.06 33.52
N PHE A 17 0.00 -27.11 33.15
CA PHE A 17 0.85 -27.08 31.95
C PHE A 17 0.04 -27.18 30.65
N LEU A 18 -1.12 -27.84 30.66
CA LEU A 18 -2.02 -27.90 29.49
C LEU A 18 -2.63 -26.54 29.14
N SER A 19 -2.85 -25.66 30.12
CA SER A 19 -3.32 -24.28 29.88
C SER A 19 -2.28 -23.35 29.24
N LEU A 20 -1.01 -23.77 29.11
CA LEU A 20 0.04 -22.98 28.47
C LEU A 20 0.21 -23.30 26.97
N VAL A 21 -0.54 -24.28 26.44
CA VAL A 21 -0.34 -24.77 25.06
C VAL A 21 -0.85 -23.79 23.99
N ASP A 22 -1.54 -22.70 24.36
CA ASP A 22 -2.08 -21.70 23.43
C ASP A 22 -1.19 -20.46 23.16
N VAL A 23 0.09 -20.45 23.57
CA VAL A 23 0.98 -19.29 23.32
C VAL A 23 2.02 -19.61 22.26
N ALA A 24 1.60 -19.74 21.00
CA ALA A 24 2.51 -19.71 19.85
C ALA A 24 1.79 -19.39 18.52
N ASP A 25 0.92 -18.38 18.48
CA ASP A 25 0.49 -17.84 17.18
C ASP A 25 1.49 -16.77 16.71
N SER A 26 2.62 -17.22 16.18
CA SER A 26 3.65 -16.39 15.55
C SER A 26 3.35 -16.21 14.06
N HIS A 27 2.15 -15.78 13.70
CA HIS A 27 1.90 -15.38 12.32
C HIS A 27 2.51 -14.01 12.07
N ALA A 28 3.44 -13.93 11.11
CA ALA A 28 3.97 -12.66 10.66
C ALA A 28 2.81 -11.75 10.19
N PRO A 29 2.89 -10.42 10.42
CA PRO A 29 1.82 -9.51 10.03
C PRO A 29 1.59 -9.58 8.52
N LYS A 30 0.32 -9.70 8.14
CA LYS A 30 -0.10 -9.67 6.74
C LYS A 30 -0.62 -8.28 6.40
N PHE A 31 -0.12 -7.72 5.31
CA PHE A 31 -0.60 -6.43 4.78
C PHE A 31 -1.18 -6.62 3.39
N ILE A 32 -2.29 -5.94 3.12
CA ILE A 32 -2.92 -5.86 1.80
C ILE A 32 -2.78 -4.43 1.32
N ILE A 33 -2.04 -4.22 0.24
CA ILE A 33 -1.87 -2.89 -0.34
C ILE A 33 -2.93 -2.68 -1.42
N ASP A 34 -3.80 -1.71 -1.19
CA ASP A 34 -4.82 -1.30 -2.13
C ASP A 34 -4.40 0.02 -2.79
N GLY A 35 -4.46 0.07 -4.12
CA GLY A 35 -3.98 1.20 -4.90
C GLY A 35 -4.64 1.24 -6.26
N LYS A 36 -4.66 2.44 -6.85
CA LYS A 36 -5.30 2.68 -8.15
C LYS A 36 -4.28 3.15 -9.16
N VAL A 37 -4.37 2.62 -10.38
CA VAL A 37 -3.59 3.09 -11.52
C VAL A 37 -4.53 3.75 -12.52
N TYR A 38 -4.12 4.91 -13.02
CA TYR A 38 -4.87 5.72 -13.97
C TYR A 38 -4.09 5.95 -15.26
N CYS A 39 -4.83 6.31 -16.30
CA CYS A 39 -4.36 7.07 -17.44
C CYS A 39 -4.68 8.55 -17.21
N GLU A 40 -3.65 9.39 -17.09
CA GLU A 40 -3.74 10.84 -17.03
C GLU A 40 -3.82 11.38 -18.46
N VAL A 41 -5.00 11.86 -18.83
CA VAL A 41 -5.36 12.20 -20.21
C VAL A 41 -5.13 13.67 -20.56
N CYS A 42 -4.77 14.51 -19.59
CA CYS A 42 -4.65 15.95 -19.75
C CYS A 42 -3.21 16.47 -19.81
N ARG A 43 -2.20 15.62 -19.58
CA ARG A 43 -0.79 16.03 -19.40
C ARG A 43 -0.61 17.07 -18.29
N ALA A 44 -1.42 16.97 -17.24
CA ALA A 44 -1.40 17.88 -16.10
C ALA A 44 -0.41 17.46 -15.00
N ASN A 45 0.20 16.26 -15.11
CA ASN A 45 1.11 15.66 -14.13
C ASN A 45 0.49 15.35 -12.74
N PHE A 46 -0.84 15.33 -12.64
CA PHE A 46 -1.55 14.85 -11.46
C PHE A 46 -2.86 14.17 -11.85
N THR A 47 -3.36 13.27 -10.99
CA THR A 47 -4.65 12.59 -11.21
C THR A 47 -5.80 13.56 -10.98
N ASN A 48 -6.71 13.66 -11.95
CA ASN A 48 -7.83 14.61 -11.97
C ASN A 48 -9.14 13.95 -12.39
N ARG A 49 -10.24 14.71 -12.48
CA ARG A 49 -11.58 14.19 -12.83
C ARG A 49 -11.67 13.56 -14.23
N TYR A 50 -10.75 13.89 -15.13
CA TYR A 50 -10.70 13.32 -16.49
C TYR A 50 -9.85 12.04 -16.56
N SER A 51 -9.04 11.76 -15.53
CA SER A 51 -8.19 10.57 -15.47
C SER A 51 -9.02 9.29 -15.53
N LYS A 52 -8.59 8.32 -16.34
CA LYS A 52 -9.34 7.08 -16.59
C LYS A 52 -8.71 5.91 -15.84
N PRO A 53 -9.47 5.04 -15.17
CA PRO A 53 -8.91 3.88 -14.49
C PRO A 53 -8.24 2.94 -15.50
N MET A 54 -7.08 2.39 -15.14
CA MET A 54 -6.29 1.53 -16.01
C MET A 54 -6.21 0.10 -15.45
N ALA A 55 -7.10 -0.76 -15.92
CA ALA A 55 -7.04 -2.18 -15.62
C ALA A 55 -5.84 -2.85 -16.34
N GLY A 56 -5.17 -3.78 -15.67
CA GLY A 56 -4.07 -4.57 -16.26
C GLY A 56 -2.72 -3.85 -16.34
N ALA A 57 -2.59 -2.66 -15.74
CA ALA A 57 -1.30 -2.02 -15.54
C ALA A 57 -0.39 -2.90 -14.67
N LYS A 58 0.92 -2.89 -14.96
CA LYS A 58 1.93 -3.54 -14.12
C LYS A 58 2.64 -2.48 -13.28
N VAL A 59 2.76 -2.77 -11.99
CA VAL A 59 3.49 -1.97 -11.01
C VAL A 59 4.62 -2.80 -10.39
N LYS A 60 5.65 -2.14 -9.87
CA LYS A 60 6.73 -2.75 -9.10
C LYS A 60 6.53 -2.34 -7.64
N LEU A 61 6.71 -3.31 -6.75
CA LEU A 61 6.73 -3.14 -5.30
C LEU A 61 8.17 -3.33 -4.83
N GLU A 62 8.70 -2.39 -4.05
CA GLU A 62 10.06 -2.44 -3.50
C GLU A 62 10.08 -2.05 -2.02
N CYS A 63 10.58 -2.93 -1.16
CA CYS A 63 10.70 -2.67 0.28
C CYS A 63 12.06 -2.04 0.59
N LYS A 64 12.08 -0.95 1.37
CA LYS A 64 13.29 -0.21 1.75
C LYS A 64 13.42 -0.08 3.27
N ASN A 65 14.64 -0.23 3.79
CA ASN A 65 15.03 0.24 5.12
C ASN A 65 15.42 1.71 5.01
N GLU A 66 14.78 2.59 5.78
CA GLU A 66 15.07 4.02 5.79
C GLU A 66 16.54 4.37 6.15
N VAL A 67 17.24 3.49 6.86
CA VAL A 67 18.61 3.74 7.36
C VAL A 67 19.68 2.93 6.62
N THR A 68 19.36 1.71 6.20
CA THR A 68 20.37 0.74 5.73
C THR A 68 20.18 0.26 4.29
N GLU A 69 19.14 0.72 3.59
CA GLU A 69 18.73 0.25 2.24
C GLU A 69 18.48 -1.27 2.13
N SER A 70 18.55 -2.02 3.24
CA SER A 70 18.22 -3.44 3.31
C SER A 70 16.70 -3.67 3.33
N VAL A 71 16.20 -4.88 3.06
CA VAL A 71 14.76 -5.16 2.95
C VAL A 71 14.02 -4.84 4.27
N THR A 72 13.19 -3.78 4.34
CA THR A 72 12.41 -3.42 5.55
C THR A 72 11.10 -2.64 5.26
N TYR A 73 10.36 -2.29 6.34
CA TYR A 73 8.92 -1.96 6.48
C TYR A 73 8.31 -0.84 5.62
N THR A 74 9.08 -0.13 4.79
CA THR A 74 8.55 0.90 3.90
C THR A 74 8.48 0.34 2.49
N LEU A 75 7.30 0.35 1.88
CA LEU A 75 7.10 -0.12 0.53
C LEU A 75 6.93 1.05 -0.43
N GLU A 76 7.71 1.05 -1.51
CA GLU A 76 7.54 1.94 -2.64
C GLU A 76 6.86 1.21 -3.81
N VAL A 77 5.81 1.82 -4.35
CA VAL A 77 5.10 1.33 -5.54
C VAL A 77 5.39 2.25 -6.72
N THR A 78 5.88 1.67 -7.82
CA THR A 78 6.24 2.41 -9.05
C THR A 78 5.62 1.80 -10.31
N LEU A 79 5.47 2.60 -11.35
CA LEU A 79 4.93 2.17 -12.65
C LEU A 79 5.94 1.33 -13.44
N VAL A 80 5.47 0.25 -14.09
CA VAL A 80 6.32 -0.61 -14.95
C VAL A 80 5.81 -0.64 -16.37
N LYS A 81 4.52 -0.97 -16.56
CA LYS A 81 3.95 -1.13 -17.90
C LYS A 81 2.48 -0.75 -17.94
N SER A 82 2.13 0.10 -18.88
CA SER A 82 0.75 0.41 -19.20
C SER A 82 0.07 -0.72 -19.98
N SER A 83 -1.23 -0.89 -19.76
CA SER A 83 -2.10 -1.74 -20.58
C SER A 83 -2.66 -1.02 -21.81
N MET A 84 -2.49 0.30 -21.91
CA MET A 84 -3.00 1.14 -22.99
C MET A 84 -1.85 1.69 -23.84
N ALA A 85 -1.89 1.47 -25.16
CA ALA A 85 -0.80 1.87 -26.05
C ALA A 85 -0.67 3.40 -26.21
N ASP A 86 -1.77 4.13 -26.10
CA ASP A 86 -1.84 5.59 -26.20
C ASP A 86 -1.55 6.31 -24.87
N CYS A 87 -1.41 5.57 -23.77
CA CYS A 87 -1.24 6.10 -22.43
C CYS A 87 -0.18 5.31 -21.65
N ALA A 88 1.07 5.42 -22.08
CA ALA A 88 2.19 4.62 -21.57
C ALA A 88 3.39 5.46 -21.13
N GLU A 89 3.32 6.79 -21.22
CA GLU A 89 4.42 7.64 -20.77
C GLU A 89 4.47 7.62 -19.24
N ILE A 90 5.68 7.48 -18.70
CA ILE A 90 5.94 7.68 -17.28
C ILE A 90 6.49 9.11 -17.18
N PRO A 91 5.93 9.99 -16.33
CA PRO A 91 6.46 11.34 -16.12
C PRO A 91 7.93 11.33 -15.71
N ASP A 92 8.67 12.39 -16.05
CA ASP A 92 10.10 12.52 -15.73
C ASP A 92 10.35 12.44 -14.21
N GLU A 93 9.51 13.13 -13.44
CA GLU A 93 9.38 12.92 -12.01
C GLU A 93 8.56 11.65 -11.77
N LYS A 94 9.26 10.54 -11.58
CA LYS A 94 8.63 9.21 -11.46
C LYS A 94 7.67 9.21 -10.28
N PRO A 95 6.36 9.05 -10.53
CA PRO A 95 5.41 8.97 -9.43
C PRO A 95 5.67 7.67 -8.66
N ALA A 96 5.83 7.81 -7.35
CA ALA A 96 5.99 6.72 -6.42
C ALA A 96 4.96 6.86 -5.29
N ALA A 97 4.39 5.74 -4.87
CA ALA A 97 3.54 5.69 -3.70
C ALA A 97 4.28 4.97 -2.58
N GLU A 98 4.55 5.70 -1.50
CA GLU A 98 5.16 5.15 -0.30
C GLU A 98 4.07 4.64 0.66
N VAL A 99 4.27 3.45 1.21
CA VAL A 99 3.34 2.77 2.11
C VAL A 99 4.09 2.19 3.29
N THR A 100 3.73 2.61 4.50
CA THR A 100 4.31 2.07 5.74
C THR A 100 3.62 0.77 6.17
N LEU A 101 4.40 -0.29 6.32
CA LEU A 101 3.96 -1.63 6.72
C LEU A 101 4.30 -1.90 8.20
N THR A 102 3.49 -1.37 9.12
CA THR A 102 3.68 -1.57 10.57
C THR A 102 2.35 -1.80 11.29
N LEU A 103 2.42 -2.54 12.40
CA LEU A 103 1.33 -2.69 13.38
C LEU A 103 1.47 -1.72 14.57
N ASN A 104 2.62 -1.05 14.70
CA ASN A 104 2.94 -0.18 15.85
C ASN A 104 2.39 1.25 15.69
N ASN A 105 1.39 1.44 14.84
CA ASN A 105 0.83 2.74 14.47
C ASN A 105 -0.63 2.91 14.90
N GLY A 106 -1.16 2.03 15.75
CA GLY A 106 -2.56 2.07 16.20
C GLY A 106 -3.58 1.69 15.12
N PHE A 107 -3.14 1.28 13.92
CA PHE A 107 -4.02 0.73 12.90
C PHE A 107 -4.14 -0.78 13.09
N HIS A 108 -5.37 -1.24 13.35
CA HIS A 108 -5.68 -2.65 13.54
C HIS A 108 -5.96 -3.39 12.22
N ASP A 109 -6.23 -2.67 11.14
CA ASP A 109 -6.54 -3.26 9.84
C ASP A 109 -5.29 -3.71 9.09
N GLU A 110 -5.44 -4.71 8.22
CA GLU A 110 -4.38 -5.20 7.32
C GLU A 110 -4.24 -4.34 6.05
N PHE A 111 -5.23 -3.50 5.75
CA PHE A 111 -5.25 -2.70 4.52
C PHE A 111 -4.35 -1.47 4.63
N ARG A 112 -3.57 -1.22 3.59
CA ARG A 112 -2.77 -0.02 3.43
C ARG A 112 -3.07 0.58 2.06
N HIS A 113 -3.49 1.84 2.04
CA HIS A 113 -3.85 2.51 0.80
C HIS A 113 -2.64 3.25 0.22
N ALA A 114 -2.28 2.91 -1.01
CA ALA A 114 -1.25 3.60 -1.78
C ALA A 114 -1.85 4.81 -2.49
N ASN A 115 -1.06 5.89 -2.60
CA ASN A 115 -1.41 7.02 -3.46
C ASN A 115 -1.61 6.55 -4.91
N PRO A 116 -2.57 7.14 -5.65
CA PRO A 116 -2.81 6.76 -7.03
C PRO A 116 -1.60 7.08 -7.90
N LEU A 117 -1.29 6.18 -8.81
CA LEU A 117 -0.25 6.37 -9.83
C LEU A 117 -0.90 6.53 -11.20
N ALA A 118 -0.29 7.31 -12.09
CA ALA A 118 -0.83 7.49 -13.42
C ALA A 118 0.25 7.46 -14.51
N PHE A 119 -0.02 6.73 -15.59
CA PHE A 119 0.67 6.93 -16.85
C PHE A 119 0.09 8.14 -17.57
N THR A 120 0.90 8.82 -18.36
CA THR A 120 0.49 10.00 -19.12
C THR A 120 0.23 9.64 -20.57
N ARG A 121 -0.82 10.23 -21.13
CA ARG A 121 -1.14 10.18 -22.56
C ARG A 121 -0.17 11.05 -23.35
N LYS A 122 0.20 10.63 -24.57
CA LYS A 122 1.08 11.41 -25.45
C LYS A 122 0.57 12.83 -25.73
N GLU A 123 -0.73 12.96 -25.95
CA GLU A 123 -1.40 14.23 -26.24
C GLU A 123 -2.58 14.40 -25.30
N ALA A 124 -2.82 15.64 -24.87
CA ALA A 124 -3.96 15.96 -24.01
C ALA A 124 -5.28 15.83 -24.78
N LEU A 125 -6.33 15.31 -24.12
CA LEU A 125 -7.66 15.24 -24.72
C LEU A 125 -8.35 16.62 -24.74
N PRO A 126 -9.22 16.90 -25.72
CA PRO A 126 -9.90 18.18 -25.85
C PRO A 126 -10.74 18.58 -24.62
N GLU A 127 -11.33 17.61 -23.92
CA GLU A 127 -12.11 17.86 -22.70
C GLU A 127 -11.31 18.47 -21.54
N CYS A 128 -9.98 18.44 -21.60
CA CYS A 128 -9.10 18.99 -20.57
C CYS A 128 -9.04 20.52 -20.57
N ALA A 129 -9.61 21.19 -21.58
CA ALA A 129 -9.61 22.65 -21.66
C ALA A 129 -10.25 23.31 -20.42
N GLU A 130 -11.31 22.72 -19.88
CA GLU A 130 -11.97 23.23 -18.67
C GLU A 130 -11.08 23.07 -17.43
N LEU A 131 -10.33 21.96 -17.31
CA LEU A 131 -9.40 21.74 -16.20
C LEU A 131 -8.36 22.85 -16.13
N PHE A 132 -7.73 23.19 -17.27
CA PHE A 132 -6.68 24.19 -17.30
C PHE A 132 -7.19 25.59 -16.98
N LYS A 133 -8.41 25.93 -17.43
CA LYS A 133 -9.05 27.18 -17.05
C LYS A 133 -9.24 27.30 -15.54
N GLU A 134 -9.73 26.24 -14.88
CA GLU A 134 -9.89 26.22 -13.42
C GLU A 134 -8.55 26.37 -12.69
N LEU A 135 -7.50 25.70 -13.16
CA LEU A 135 -6.16 25.80 -12.57
C LEU A 135 -5.56 27.21 -12.73
N GLU A 136 -5.81 27.87 -13.86
CA GLU A 136 -5.39 29.27 -14.07
C GLU A 136 -6.14 30.25 -13.19
N GLU A 137 -7.43 30.01 -12.96
CA GLU A 137 -8.25 30.81 -12.05
C GLU A 137 -7.80 30.63 -10.59
N ALA A 138 -7.60 29.39 -10.14
CA ALA A 138 -7.12 29.10 -8.79
C ALA A 138 -5.77 29.75 -8.47
N LYS A 139 -4.87 29.86 -9.45
CA LYS A 139 -3.57 30.53 -9.29
C LYS A 139 -3.66 32.05 -9.14
N LYS A 140 -4.78 32.68 -9.51
CA LYS A 140 -4.96 34.13 -9.34
C LYS A 140 -5.43 34.49 -7.93
N ASP A 141 -5.94 33.51 -7.19
CA ASP A 141 -6.45 33.68 -5.83
C ASP A 141 -5.37 33.41 -4.76
N GLU A 142 -4.16 33.02 -5.18
CA GLU A 142 -2.97 32.75 -4.33
C GLU A 142 -1.99 33.94 -4.35
#